data_AF-A0A7F8RL93-F1
#
_entry.id   AF-A0A7F8RL93-F1
#
_cell.length_a   1.000
_cell.length_b   1.000
_cell.length_c   1.000
_cell.angle_alpha   90.00
_cell.angle_beta   90.00
_cell.angle_gamma   90.00
#
_symmetry.space_group_name_H-M   'P 1'
#
loop_
_entity.id
_entity.type
_entity.pdbx_description
1 polymer ?
#
loop_
_entity_poly.entity_id
_entity_poly.type
_entity_poly.pdbx_seq_one_letter_code
_entity_poly.pdbx_strand_id
1 'polypeptide(L)'
;MPELGLPAGLPVILRLGRLSSSGRRPPESTEAAVDDAHCGPPSPRRPPALKILLTNTKVPRSTKALVASVRSRLLKFPEIVTPLLASINAISLECERLLGEMAAAPALEHYLVLEELIDMNQHHLNALGVGHASLDQLCQVTMAHGLHSKLTGAGGGGCGITLLRPDLEQPEVEATKQALTDCGFDCWETSIGAPGISIHSAASLDVPVRQALVGL
;
A
#
# COMPACT_ATOMS: atom_id res chain seq x y z
N MET A 1 -37.09 -17.85 10.40
CA MET A 1 -36.06 -17.25 9.54
C MET A 1 -35.55 -15.99 10.23
N PRO A 2 -34.47 -16.04 11.02
CA PRO A 2 -33.89 -14.82 11.56
C PRO A 2 -32.83 -14.28 10.60
N GLU A 3 -32.92 -12.99 10.31
CA GLU A 3 -31.86 -12.19 9.68
C GLU A 3 -30.62 -12.22 10.57
N LEU A 4 -29.56 -12.88 10.11
CA LEU A 4 -28.21 -12.67 10.65
C LEU A 4 -27.67 -11.38 10.03
N GLY A 5 -27.81 -10.29 10.78
CA GLY A 5 -27.18 -9.02 10.47
C GLY A 5 -25.68 -9.22 10.25
N LEU A 6 -25.19 -8.87 9.06
CA LEU A 6 -23.75 -8.80 8.82
C LEU A 6 -23.17 -7.72 9.73
N PRO A 7 -22.06 -7.99 10.46
CA PRO A 7 -21.37 -6.94 11.17
C PRO A 7 -20.87 -5.88 10.16
N ALA A 8 -21.32 -4.64 10.36
CA ALA A 8 -20.81 -3.48 9.66
C ALA A 8 -19.36 -3.23 10.13
N GLY A 9 -18.40 -3.79 9.39
CA GLY A 9 -16.99 -3.68 9.75
C GLY A 9 -16.11 -4.60 8.93
N LEU A 10 -16.12 -4.45 7.60
CA LEU A 10 -15.04 -5.00 6.78
C LEU A 10 -13.77 -4.17 7.05
N PRO A 11 -12.64 -4.80 7.41
CA PRO A 11 -11.42 -4.09 7.79
C PRO A 11 -10.91 -3.17 6.68
N VAL A 12 -10.26 -2.09 7.12
CA VAL A 12 -9.69 -0.96 6.36
C VAL A 12 -8.47 -1.41 5.50
N ILE A 13 -8.55 -2.53 4.81
CA ILE A 13 -7.45 -3.08 3.98
C ILE A 13 -7.49 -2.55 2.53
N LEU A 14 -8.45 -1.68 2.21
CA LEU A 14 -8.59 -1.07 0.88
C LEU A 14 -8.41 0.46 0.86
N ARG A 15 -7.70 1.04 1.85
CA ARG A 15 -7.55 2.50 1.95
C ARG A 15 -6.13 3.06 1.78
N LEU A 16 -5.15 2.26 1.36
CA LEU A 16 -4.03 2.80 0.58
C LEU A 16 -4.39 2.68 -0.91
N GLY A 17 -4.90 3.77 -1.50
CA GLY A 17 -5.16 3.84 -2.95
C GLY A 17 -6.63 3.97 -3.34
N ARG A 18 -7.34 4.99 -2.83
CA ARG A 18 -8.44 5.60 -3.60
C ARG A 18 -7.96 6.94 -4.16
N LEU A 19 -7.64 6.95 -5.46
CA LEU A 19 -7.68 8.18 -6.25
C LEU A 19 -9.17 8.55 -6.40
N SER A 20 -9.58 9.66 -5.78
CA SER A 20 -10.96 10.14 -5.83
C SER A 20 -11.17 10.97 -7.09
N SER A 21 -12.12 10.55 -7.93
CA SER A 21 -12.65 11.33 -9.05
C SER A 21 -13.91 12.12 -8.66
N SER A 22 -13.98 13.34 -9.18
CA SER A 22 -15.15 14.24 -9.32
C SER A 22 -15.53 15.17 -8.14
N GLY A 23 -15.30 16.46 -8.37
CA GLY A 23 -16.39 17.38 -8.75
C GLY A 23 -17.02 18.22 -7.63
N ARG A 24 -16.48 19.43 -7.41
CA ARG A 24 -17.26 20.67 -7.28
C ARG A 24 -16.37 21.92 -7.37
N ARG A 25 -16.92 22.98 -7.99
CA ARG A 25 -16.33 24.29 -8.29
C ARG A 25 -16.11 25.14 -7.01
N PRO A 26 -15.19 26.13 -7.05
CA PRO A 26 -14.86 26.97 -5.90
C PRO A 26 -15.80 28.20 -5.83
N PRO A 27 -15.83 28.91 -4.69
CA PRO A 27 -16.02 30.35 -4.68
C PRO A 27 -14.71 31.10 -4.37
N GLU A 28 -14.63 32.27 -4.99
CA GLU A 28 -13.59 33.30 -4.91
C GLU A 28 -13.46 33.99 -3.55
N SER A 29 -12.27 34.58 -3.38
CA SER A 29 -11.95 35.88 -2.77
C SER A 29 -11.59 36.01 -1.27
N THR A 30 -10.45 36.69 -1.11
CA THR A 30 -10.03 37.67 -0.08
C THR A 30 -9.46 37.21 1.27
N GLU A 31 -8.18 37.57 1.44
CA GLU A 31 -7.46 38.06 2.63
C GLU A 31 -8.12 37.95 4.02
N ALA A 32 -7.38 37.36 4.98
CA ALA A 32 -6.82 38.06 6.13
C ALA A 32 -6.10 37.06 7.05
N ALA A 33 -4.93 37.46 7.54
CA ALA A 33 -4.23 36.79 8.63
C ALA A 33 -5.00 37.01 9.95
N VAL A 34 -5.25 35.92 10.67
CA VAL A 34 -5.61 35.93 12.09
C VAL A 34 -4.90 34.76 12.75
N ASP A 35 -3.96 35.10 13.64
CA ASP A 35 -3.39 34.22 14.65
C ASP A 35 -4.52 33.83 15.61
N ASP A 36 -5.06 32.63 15.46
CA ASP A 36 -5.96 32.02 16.44
C ASP A 36 -5.30 30.74 16.96
N ALA A 37 -4.86 30.80 18.20
CA ALA A 37 -4.48 29.65 19.00
C ALA A 37 -5.74 28.80 19.30
N HIS A 38 -6.18 28.02 18.31
CA HIS A 38 -7.18 26.99 18.48
C HIS A 38 -6.49 25.65 18.74
N CYS A 39 -6.71 25.11 19.94
CA CYS A 39 -6.45 23.71 20.28
C CYS A 39 -7.44 22.84 19.49
N GLY A 40 -7.18 22.66 18.19
CA GLY A 40 -7.79 21.61 17.39
C GLY A 40 -7.18 20.26 17.74
N PRO A 41 -7.85 19.14 17.44
CA PRO A 41 -7.19 17.83 17.47
C PRO A 41 -5.91 17.91 16.62
N PRO A 42 -4.81 17.23 17.02
CA PRO A 42 -3.58 17.28 16.25
C PRO A 42 -3.92 16.97 14.79
N SER A 43 -3.50 17.86 13.89
CA SER A 43 -3.57 17.58 12.46
C SER A 43 -2.98 16.19 12.22
N PRO A 44 -3.60 15.35 11.36
CA PRO A 44 -3.11 13.99 11.15
C PRO A 44 -1.64 14.08 10.79
N ARG A 45 -0.78 13.59 11.70
CA ARG A 45 0.66 13.64 11.51
C ARG A 45 0.95 12.92 10.21
N ARG A 46 1.65 13.62 9.31
CA ARG A 46 1.97 13.05 8.01
C ARG A 46 2.83 11.80 8.25
N PRO A 47 2.43 10.63 7.71
CA PRO A 47 3.26 9.44 7.86
C PRO A 47 4.60 9.65 7.16
N PRO A 48 5.67 8.96 7.60
CA PRO A 48 6.96 9.01 6.93
C PRO A 48 6.82 8.57 5.48
N ALA A 49 7.63 9.17 4.60
CA ALA A 49 7.76 8.67 3.24
C ALA A 49 8.61 7.39 3.27
N LEU A 50 8.10 6.30 2.72
CA LEU A 50 8.81 5.03 2.63
C LEU A 50 9.12 4.73 1.17
N LYS A 51 10.37 4.34 0.89
CA LYS A 51 10.77 3.86 -0.44
C LYS A 51 10.28 2.42 -0.63
N ILE A 52 9.78 2.14 -1.82
CA ILE A 52 9.29 0.81 -2.19
C ILE A 52 9.67 0.46 -3.63
N LEU A 53 9.67 -0.83 -3.94
CA LEU A 53 9.41 -1.28 -5.31
C LEU A 53 7.92 -1.57 -5.46
N LEU A 54 7.32 -1.05 -6.53
CA LEU A 54 6.00 -1.43 -7.00
C LEU A 54 6.19 -2.38 -8.18
N THR A 55 5.70 -3.60 -8.05
CA THR A 55 5.87 -4.63 -9.07
C THR A 55 4.53 -5.08 -9.61
N ASN A 56 4.28 -4.90 -10.89
CA ASN A 56 3.09 -5.40 -11.59
C ASN A 56 3.42 -6.75 -12.25
N THR A 57 2.78 -7.81 -11.76
CA THR A 57 2.96 -9.18 -12.28
C THR A 57 2.36 -9.37 -13.69
N LYS A 58 1.58 -8.39 -14.18
CA LYS A 58 0.82 -8.45 -15.45
C LYS A 58 -0.21 -9.58 -15.53
N VAL A 59 -0.41 -10.34 -14.45
CA VAL A 59 -1.43 -11.38 -14.39
C VAL A 59 -2.81 -10.73 -14.22
N PRO A 60 -3.75 -10.97 -15.15
CA PRO A 60 -5.10 -10.42 -15.06
C PRO A 60 -5.88 -11.07 -13.91
N ARG A 61 -6.81 -10.31 -13.33
CA ARG A 61 -7.59 -10.77 -12.17
C ARG A 61 -9.01 -10.20 -12.17
N SER A 62 -9.90 -10.85 -11.44
CA SER A 62 -11.24 -10.32 -11.13
C SER A 62 -11.36 -10.02 -9.64
N THR A 63 -11.30 -8.74 -9.28
CA THR A 63 -11.50 -8.28 -7.89
C THR A 63 -12.82 -8.79 -7.32
N LYS A 64 -13.89 -8.77 -8.12
CA LYS A 64 -15.21 -9.28 -7.70
C LYS A 64 -15.15 -10.76 -7.35
N ALA A 65 -14.48 -11.59 -8.16
CA ALA A 65 -14.36 -13.02 -7.89
C ALA A 65 -13.53 -13.30 -6.63
N LEU A 66 -12.42 -12.58 -6.44
CA LEU A 66 -11.56 -12.73 -5.25
C LEU A 66 -12.31 -12.34 -3.97
N VAL A 67 -13.01 -11.20 -3.96
CA VAL A 67 -13.83 -10.79 -2.81
C VAL A 67 -14.96 -11.79 -2.53
N ALA A 68 -15.61 -12.33 -3.57
CA ALA A 68 -16.62 -13.37 -3.41
C ALA A 68 -16.04 -14.68 -2.84
N SER A 69 -14.83 -15.06 -3.26
CA SER A 69 -14.10 -16.23 -2.75
C SER A 69 -13.77 -16.08 -1.26
N VAL A 70 -13.26 -14.91 -0.83
CA VAL A 70 -13.00 -14.62 0.59
C VAL A 70 -14.28 -14.70 1.41
N ARG A 71 -15.39 -14.12 0.93
CA ARG A 71 -16.70 -14.22 1.59
C ARG A 71 -17.15 -15.68 1.70
N SER A 72 -17.04 -16.45 0.63
CA SER A 72 -17.40 -17.87 0.63
C SER A 72 -16.57 -18.67 1.64
N ARG A 73 -15.26 -18.41 1.71
CA ARG A 73 -14.35 -19.03 2.67
C ARG A 73 -14.71 -18.67 4.11
N LEU A 74 -15.01 -17.40 4.40
CA LEU A 74 -15.49 -16.95 5.71
C LEU A 74 -16.77 -17.67 6.13
N LEU A 75 -17.75 -17.78 5.23
CA LEU A 75 -19.00 -18.49 5.53
C LEU A 75 -18.79 -20.00 5.72
N LYS A 76 -17.82 -20.59 5.01
CA LYS A 76 -17.50 -22.02 5.09
C LYS A 76 -16.73 -22.36 6.37
N PHE A 77 -15.83 -21.50 6.82
CA PHE A 77 -14.94 -21.74 7.96
C PHE A 77 -14.88 -20.52 8.90
N PRO A 78 -16.01 -20.12 9.51
CA PRO A 78 -16.10 -18.86 10.26
C PRO A 78 -15.15 -18.80 11.46
N GLU A 79 -14.98 -19.91 12.19
CA GLU A 79 -14.12 -20.01 13.37
C GLU A 79 -12.62 -19.90 13.04
N ILE A 80 -12.24 -20.15 11.78
CA ILE A 80 -10.85 -20.05 11.31
C ILE A 80 -10.61 -18.68 10.68
N VAL A 81 -11.53 -18.24 9.82
CA VAL A 81 -11.33 -17.02 9.01
C VAL A 81 -11.60 -15.76 9.83
N THR A 82 -12.49 -15.80 10.81
CA THR A 82 -12.76 -14.61 11.65
C THR A 82 -11.53 -14.20 12.46
N PRO A 83 -10.85 -15.10 13.21
CA PRO A 83 -9.59 -14.77 13.87
C PRO A 83 -8.49 -14.34 12.90
N LEU A 84 -8.43 -14.95 11.71
CA LEU A 84 -7.48 -14.55 10.67
C LEU A 84 -7.69 -13.08 10.24
N LEU A 85 -8.93 -12.68 9.99
CA LEU A 85 -9.25 -11.27 9.67
C LEU A 85 -8.96 -10.33 10.84
N ALA A 86 -9.20 -10.77 12.08
CA ALA A 86 -8.85 -10.00 13.27
C ALA A 86 -7.33 -9.81 13.40
N SER A 87 -6.54 -10.82 13.04
CA SER A 87 -5.08 -10.74 13.01
C SER A 87 -4.59 -9.75 11.95
N ILE A 88 -5.16 -9.74 10.74
CA ILE A 88 -4.80 -8.72 9.73
C ILE A 88 -5.19 -7.30 10.20
N ASN A 89 -6.30 -7.16 10.92
CA ASN A 89 -6.66 -5.89 11.55
C ASN A 89 -5.60 -5.47 12.60
N ALA A 90 -5.14 -6.39 13.44
CA ALA A 90 -4.10 -6.12 14.43
C ALA A 90 -2.77 -5.69 13.76
N ILE A 91 -2.38 -6.33 12.65
CA ILE A 91 -1.22 -5.89 11.85
C ILE A 91 -1.38 -4.44 11.37
N SER A 92 -2.59 -4.06 10.95
CA SER A 92 -2.85 -2.70 10.46
C SER A 92 -2.73 -1.65 11.57
N LEU A 93 -3.27 -1.95 12.75
CA LEU A 93 -3.16 -1.08 13.93
C LEU A 93 -1.71 -0.95 14.42
N GLU A 94 -0.96 -2.04 14.39
CA GLU A 94 0.45 -2.03 14.77
C GLU A 94 1.30 -1.23 13.77
N CYS A 95 1.04 -1.39 12.48
CA CYS A 95 1.67 -0.58 11.44
C CYS A 95 1.35 0.91 11.60
N GLU A 96 0.10 1.28 11.90
CA GLU A 96 -0.29 2.66 12.15
C GLU A 96 0.46 3.26 13.35
N ARG A 97 0.53 2.52 14.48
CA ARG A 97 1.28 2.93 15.66
C ARG A 97 2.75 3.18 15.32
N LEU A 98 3.37 2.22 14.62
CA LEU A 98 4.78 2.26 14.24
C LEU A 98 5.11 3.41 13.29
N LEU A 99 4.26 3.66 12.29
CA LEU A 99 4.40 4.82 11.38
C LEU A 99 4.29 6.15 12.14
N GLY A 100 3.45 6.22 13.18
CA GLY A 100 3.36 7.38 14.07
C GLY A 100 4.65 7.66 14.85
N GLU A 101 5.36 6.61 15.27
CA GLU A 101 6.65 6.70 15.96
C GLU A 101 7.77 7.10 15.00
N MET A 102 7.80 6.49 13.82
CA MET A 102 8.75 6.82 12.75
C MET A 102 8.62 8.27 12.27
N ALA A 103 7.41 8.85 12.30
CA ALA A 103 7.21 10.26 11.94
C ALA A 103 7.93 11.23 12.90
N ALA A 104 8.19 10.82 14.14
CA ALA A 104 8.94 11.60 15.10
C ALA A 104 10.45 11.34 15.01
N ALA A 105 10.85 10.06 14.92
CA ALA A 105 12.25 9.65 14.83
C ALA A 105 12.36 8.32 14.06
N PRO A 106 12.59 8.33 12.73
CA PRO A 106 12.74 7.12 11.97
C PRO A 106 14.06 6.42 12.35
N ALA A 107 13.99 5.12 12.59
CA ALA A 107 15.14 4.28 12.93
C ALA A 107 15.05 2.94 12.20
N LEU A 108 16.19 2.28 11.97
CA LEU A 108 16.26 1.04 11.20
C LEU A 108 15.42 -0.08 11.82
N GLU A 109 15.32 -0.11 13.15
CA GLU A 109 14.54 -1.08 13.92
C GLU A 109 13.05 -1.02 13.55
N HIS A 110 12.52 0.17 13.23
CA HIS A 110 11.15 0.31 12.77
C HIS A 110 10.95 -0.34 11.39
N TYR A 111 11.95 -0.30 10.52
CA TYR A 111 11.87 -0.97 9.22
C TYR A 111 11.85 -2.48 9.39
N LEU A 112 12.64 -3.04 10.30
CA LEU A 112 12.63 -4.48 10.58
C LEU A 112 11.24 -4.96 11.06
N VAL A 113 10.59 -4.18 11.92
CA VAL A 113 9.20 -4.49 12.33
C VAL A 113 8.24 -4.37 11.15
N LEU A 114 8.37 -3.36 10.29
CA LEU A 114 7.54 -3.24 9.08
C LEU A 114 7.71 -4.44 8.15
N GLU A 115 8.92 -4.97 8.00
CA GLU A 115 9.22 -6.17 7.21
C GLU A 115 8.47 -7.40 7.76
N GLU A 116 8.53 -7.63 9.07
CA GLU A 116 7.78 -8.71 9.73
C GLU A 116 6.25 -8.55 9.54
N LEU A 117 5.72 -7.33 9.69
CA LEU A 117 4.31 -7.03 9.46
C LEU A 117 3.90 -7.29 7.99
N ILE A 118 4.79 -7.00 7.04
CA ILE A 118 4.59 -7.26 5.61
C ILE A 118 4.48 -8.77 5.35
N ASP A 119 5.42 -9.55 5.88
CA ASP A 119 5.47 -11.01 5.71
C ASP A 119 4.25 -11.70 6.33
N MET A 120 3.92 -11.37 7.59
CA MET A 120 2.75 -11.93 8.27
C MET A 120 1.47 -11.64 7.48
N ASN A 121 1.30 -10.41 7.00
CA ASN A 121 0.13 -10.03 6.23
C ASN A 121 0.09 -10.76 4.87
N GLN A 122 1.22 -10.92 4.20
CA GLN A 122 1.30 -11.70 2.96
C GLN A 122 0.84 -13.15 3.18
N HIS A 123 1.32 -13.80 4.24
CA HIS A 123 0.90 -15.16 4.57
C HIS A 123 -0.59 -15.25 4.94
N HIS A 124 -1.13 -14.26 5.67
CA HIS A 124 -2.57 -14.21 5.95
C HIS A 124 -3.42 -14.04 4.69
N LEU A 125 -2.99 -13.21 3.75
CA LEU A 125 -3.65 -13.03 2.46
C LEU A 125 -3.61 -14.32 1.61
N ASN A 126 -2.49 -15.04 1.64
CA ASN A 126 -2.39 -16.37 1.04
C ASN A 126 -3.36 -17.36 1.71
N ALA A 127 -3.46 -17.36 3.05
CA ALA A 127 -4.40 -18.20 3.79
C ALA A 127 -5.88 -17.84 3.51
N LEU A 128 -6.19 -16.58 3.18
CA LEU A 128 -7.51 -16.17 2.69
C LEU A 128 -7.80 -16.66 1.26
N GLY A 129 -6.80 -17.18 0.55
CA GLY A 129 -6.93 -17.69 -0.82
C GLY A 129 -6.92 -16.61 -1.89
N VAL A 130 -6.35 -15.44 -1.58
CA VAL A 130 -6.13 -14.36 -2.56
C VAL A 130 -4.68 -14.29 -3.05
N GLY A 131 -3.86 -15.29 -2.72
CA GLY A 131 -2.53 -15.47 -3.31
C GLY A 131 -2.56 -15.80 -4.81
N HIS A 132 -1.38 -15.89 -5.40
CA HIS A 132 -1.18 -16.35 -6.77
C HIS A 132 0.28 -16.73 -6.98
N ALA A 133 0.57 -17.72 -7.84
CA ALA A 133 1.93 -18.18 -8.09
C ALA A 133 2.90 -17.06 -8.50
N SER A 134 2.44 -16.07 -9.28
CA SER A 134 3.24 -14.90 -9.64
C SER A 134 3.57 -13.98 -8.46
N LEU A 135 2.67 -13.88 -7.48
CA LEU A 135 2.91 -13.11 -6.26
C LEU A 135 3.84 -13.87 -5.31
N ASP A 136 3.72 -15.20 -5.23
CA ASP A 136 4.66 -16.03 -4.48
C ASP A 136 6.07 -15.97 -5.10
N GLN A 137 6.16 -16.00 -6.43
CA GLN A 137 7.42 -15.80 -7.16
C GLN A 137 8.02 -14.41 -6.92
N LEU A 138 7.21 -13.35 -6.92
CA LEU A 138 7.66 -12.00 -6.55
C LEU A 138 8.28 -12.00 -5.15
N CYS A 139 7.59 -12.56 -4.15
CA CYS A 139 8.08 -12.59 -2.78
C CYS A 139 9.35 -13.45 -2.66
N GLN A 140 9.42 -14.58 -3.38
CA GLN A 140 10.60 -15.43 -3.40
C GLN A 140 11.82 -14.70 -3.99
N VAL A 141 11.65 -14.00 -5.11
CA VAL A 141 12.74 -13.22 -5.74
C VAL A 141 13.20 -12.12 -4.81
N THR A 142 12.31 -11.33 -4.23
CA THR A 142 12.73 -10.24 -3.34
C THR A 142 13.38 -10.75 -2.07
N MET A 143 12.87 -11.85 -1.49
CA MET A 143 13.45 -12.47 -0.30
C MET A 143 14.87 -13.00 -0.55
N ALA A 144 15.17 -13.48 -1.76
CA ALA A 144 16.53 -13.89 -2.14
C ALA A 144 17.55 -12.73 -2.11
N HIS A 145 17.05 -11.49 -2.17
CA HIS A 145 17.83 -10.25 -1.99
C HIS A 145 17.67 -9.63 -0.59
N GLY A 146 17.06 -10.35 0.36
CA GLY A 146 16.81 -9.83 1.71
C GLY A 146 15.74 -8.73 1.79
N LEU A 147 14.83 -8.69 0.80
CA LEU A 147 13.77 -7.69 0.71
C LEU A 147 12.39 -8.31 0.90
N HIS A 148 11.58 -7.65 1.73
CA HIS A 148 10.28 -8.14 2.15
C HIS A 148 9.15 -7.54 1.31
N SER A 149 8.24 -8.42 0.88
CA SER A 149 7.21 -8.07 -0.08
C SER A 149 5.84 -8.62 0.30
N LYS A 150 4.80 -7.90 -0.13
CA LYS A 150 3.43 -8.40 -0.09
C LYS A 150 2.63 -7.94 -1.30
N LEU A 151 1.58 -8.67 -1.63
CA LEU A 151 0.59 -8.24 -2.61
C LEU A 151 -0.10 -6.94 -2.16
N THR A 152 -0.58 -6.15 -3.11
CA THR A 152 -1.39 -4.94 -2.86
C THR A 152 -2.70 -4.95 -3.65
N GLY A 153 -3.78 -4.55 -2.99
CA GLY A 153 -5.15 -4.65 -3.50
C GLY A 153 -5.73 -6.06 -3.41
N ALA A 154 -6.44 -6.50 -4.45
CA ALA A 154 -7.30 -7.69 -4.40
C ALA A 154 -6.57 -9.06 -4.29
N GLY A 155 -5.27 -9.13 -4.59
CA GLY A 155 -4.55 -10.38 -4.80
C GLY A 155 -4.82 -11.04 -6.16
N GLY A 156 -4.51 -12.33 -6.31
CA GLY A 156 -4.78 -13.14 -7.51
C GLY A 156 -3.96 -12.77 -8.75
N GLY A 157 -2.79 -12.12 -8.57
CA GLY A 157 -2.05 -11.44 -9.62
C GLY A 157 -1.99 -9.93 -9.33
N GLY A 158 -2.03 -9.09 -10.36
CA GLY A 158 -1.92 -7.63 -10.19
C GLY A 158 -0.55 -7.23 -9.64
N CYS A 159 -0.52 -6.39 -8.59
CA CYS A 159 0.72 -5.81 -8.08
C CYS A 159 1.11 -6.30 -6.68
N GLY A 160 2.41 -6.26 -6.40
CA GLY A 160 3.00 -6.33 -5.07
C GLY A 160 3.79 -5.08 -4.73
N ILE A 161 4.03 -4.88 -3.44
CA ILE A 161 4.93 -3.87 -2.88
C ILE A 161 6.10 -4.57 -2.20
N THR A 162 7.29 -4.00 -2.33
CA THR A 162 8.52 -4.43 -1.64
C THR A 162 9.06 -3.25 -0.86
N LEU A 163 9.31 -3.39 0.44
CA LEU A 163 9.88 -2.30 1.25
C LEU A 163 11.37 -2.14 0.95
N LEU A 164 11.83 -0.89 0.81
CA LEU A 164 13.24 -0.56 0.70
C LEU A 164 13.70 0.14 1.97
N ARG A 165 14.58 -0.53 2.72
CA ARG A 165 15.21 0.03 3.92
C ARG A 165 16.23 1.11 3.54
N PRO A 166 16.49 2.10 4.42
CA PRO A 166 17.38 3.22 4.12
C PRO A 166 18.87 2.82 4.03
N ASP A 167 19.24 1.65 4.55
CA ASP A 167 20.59 1.08 4.54
C ASP A 167 20.90 0.24 3.29
N LEU A 168 19.94 0.09 2.36
CA LEU A 168 20.16 -0.65 1.12
C LEU A 168 21.00 0.14 0.12
N GLU A 169 21.93 -0.55 -0.52
CA GLU A 169 22.77 0.02 -1.56
C GLU A 169 22.05 -0.02 -2.91
N GLN A 170 22.20 1.03 -3.73
CA GLN A 170 21.52 1.11 -5.03
C GLN A 170 21.76 -0.12 -5.94
N PRO A 171 22.97 -0.72 -6.01
CA PRO A 171 23.19 -1.94 -6.78
C PRO A 171 22.30 -3.12 -6.35
N GLU A 172 21.94 -3.24 -5.07
CA GLU A 172 21.06 -4.30 -4.57
C GLU A 172 19.61 -4.09 -5.03
N VAL A 173 19.17 -2.83 -5.01
CA VAL A 173 17.85 -2.42 -5.52
C VAL A 173 17.75 -2.68 -7.03
N GLU A 174 18.77 -2.30 -7.80
CA GLU A 174 18.80 -2.55 -9.25
C GLU A 174 18.88 -4.05 -9.59
N ALA A 175 19.66 -4.83 -8.85
CA ALA A 175 19.71 -6.28 -9.02
C ALA A 175 18.33 -6.93 -8.79
N THR A 176 17.61 -6.48 -7.75
CA THR A 176 16.25 -6.96 -7.46
C THR A 176 15.28 -6.58 -8.58
N LYS A 177 15.32 -5.32 -9.05
CA LYS A 177 14.49 -4.85 -10.17
C LYS A 177 14.74 -5.68 -11.42
N GLN A 178 16.00 -5.95 -11.75
CA GLN A 178 16.36 -6.80 -12.90
C GLN A 178 15.80 -8.22 -12.74
N ALA A 179 15.99 -8.85 -11.58
CA ALA A 179 15.46 -10.19 -11.31
C ALA A 179 13.92 -10.27 -11.45
N LEU A 180 13.20 -9.22 -11.01
CA LEU A 180 11.75 -9.12 -11.19
C LEU A 180 11.37 -8.91 -12.67
N THR A 181 12.13 -8.11 -13.42
CA THR A 181 11.92 -7.93 -14.86
C THR A 181 12.20 -9.20 -15.65
N ASP A 182 13.19 -10.00 -15.25
CA ASP A 182 13.50 -11.31 -15.86
C ASP A 182 12.36 -12.32 -15.66
N CYS A 183 11.53 -12.13 -14.63
CA CYS A 183 10.27 -12.86 -14.44
C CYS A 183 9.13 -12.39 -15.36
N GLY A 184 9.36 -11.37 -16.19
CA GLY A 184 8.38 -10.75 -17.08
C GLY A 184 7.54 -9.63 -16.44
N PHE A 185 7.83 -9.25 -15.20
CA PHE A 185 7.07 -8.23 -14.47
C PHE A 185 7.52 -6.81 -14.85
N ASP A 186 6.62 -5.84 -14.67
CA ASP A 186 7.06 -4.43 -14.61
C ASP A 186 7.42 -4.07 -13.18
N CYS A 187 8.49 -3.32 -12.98
CA CYS A 187 8.96 -2.91 -11.66
C CYS A 187 9.35 -1.43 -11.66
N TRP A 188 8.86 -0.68 -10.66
CA TRP A 188 9.17 0.73 -10.47
C TRP A 188 9.65 0.99 -9.05
N GLU A 189 10.75 1.71 -8.91
CA GLU A 189 11.13 2.29 -7.63
C GLU A 189 10.31 3.57 -7.39
N THR A 190 9.63 3.66 -6.24
CA THR A 190 8.77 4.79 -5.90
C THR A 190 8.67 4.96 -4.39
N SER A 191 7.82 5.87 -3.93
CA SER A 191 7.57 6.11 -2.50
C SER A 191 6.09 6.08 -2.17
N ILE A 192 5.77 5.60 -0.97
CA ILE A 192 4.44 5.72 -0.35
C ILE A 192 4.45 6.84 0.70
N GLY A 193 3.28 7.44 0.97
CA GLY A 193 3.18 8.64 1.84
C GLY A 193 3.48 9.96 1.11
N ALA A 194 3.50 9.93 -0.22
CA ALA A 194 3.70 11.11 -1.07
C ALA A 194 2.62 12.18 -0.82
N PRO A 195 2.89 13.46 -1.15
CA PRO A 195 1.89 14.52 -1.07
C PRO A 195 0.65 14.16 -1.90
N GLY A 196 -0.50 14.67 -1.48
CA GLY A 196 -1.74 14.56 -2.25
C GLY A 196 -1.78 15.54 -3.42
N ILE A 197 -2.96 16.09 -3.68
CA ILE A 197 -3.16 17.09 -4.75
C ILE A 197 -2.18 18.25 -4.57
N SER A 198 -1.44 18.55 -5.64
CA SER A 198 -0.42 19.59 -5.68
C SER A 198 -0.52 20.38 -6.98
N ILE A 199 -0.20 21.67 -6.94
CA ILE A 199 -0.11 22.53 -8.14
C ILE A 199 1.36 22.69 -8.49
N HIS A 200 1.72 22.42 -9.74
CA HIS A 200 3.08 22.49 -10.25
C HIS A 200 3.21 23.62 -11.26
N SER A 201 4.30 24.39 -11.17
CA SER A 201 4.70 25.27 -12.28
C SER A 201 5.28 24.42 -13.40
N ALA A 202 5.14 24.84 -14.66
CA ALA A 202 5.66 24.08 -15.80
C ALA A 202 7.18 23.81 -15.69
N ALA A 203 7.93 24.73 -15.08
CA ALA A 203 9.37 24.58 -14.84
C ALA A 203 9.71 23.47 -13.82
N SER A 204 8.79 23.14 -12.91
CA SER A 204 8.98 22.13 -11.85
C SER A 204 8.70 20.70 -12.29
N LEU A 205 8.21 20.49 -13.52
CA LEU A 205 7.88 19.17 -14.05
C LEU A 205 9.13 18.45 -14.58
N ASP A 206 9.14 17.12 -14.48
CA ASP A 206 10.19 16.32 -15.12
C ASP A 206 10.10 16.38 -16.65
N VAL A 207 11.23 16.19 -17.33
CA VAL A 207 11.32 16.26 -18.80
C VAL A 207 10.32 15.31 -19.49
N PRO A 208 10.17 14.03 -19.08
CA PRO A 208 9.20 13.13 -19.71
C PRO A 208 7.76 13.62 -19.56
N VAL A 209 7.42 14.18 -18.39
CA VAL A 209 6.08 14.72 -18.11
C VAL A 209 5.81 15.95 -18.95
N ARG A 210 6.77 16.88 -19.04
CA ARG A 210 6.67 18.07 -19.90
C ARG A 210 6.45 17.70 -21.36
N GLN A 211 7.25 16.76 -21.88
CA GLN A 211 7.17 16.34 -23.27
C GLN A 211 5.80 15.71 -23.60
N ALA A 212 5.29 14.85 -22.71
CA ALA A 212 3.98 14.23 -22.88
C ALA A 212 2.82 15.26 -22.86
N LEU A 213 2.93 16.32 -22.05
CA LEU A 213 1.91 17.36 -21.95
C LEU A 213 1.94 18.39 -23.10
N VAL A 214 3.11 18.66 -23.68
CA VAL A 214 3.24 19.55 -24.85
C VAL A 214 2.72 18.88 -26.13
N GLY A 215 2.64 17.55 -26.16
CA GLY A 215 2.05 16.79 -27.26
C GLY A 215 0.53 16.63 -27.21
N LEU A 216 -0.16 17.26 -26.24
CA LEU A 216 -1.63 17.33 -26.12
C LEU A 216 -2.16 18.66 -26.68
#